data_AF-A0A9Q0LMK8-F1
#
_entry.id   AF-A0A9Q0LMK8-F1
#
_cell.length_a   1.000
_cell.length_b   1.000
_cell.length_c   1.000
_cell.angle_alpha   90.00
_cell.angle_beta   90.00
_cell.angle_gamma   90.00
#
_symmetry.space_group_name_H-M   'P 1'
#
loop_
_entity.id
_entity.type
_entity.pdbx_description
1 polymer ?
#
loop_
_entity_poly.entity_id
_entity_poly.type
_entity_poly.pdbx_seq_one_letter_code
_entity_poly.pdbx_strand_id
1 'polypeptide(L)'
;MNSIVWILLFTSSTMFHARDNVITEFSDYHFAFGSPFYWVYLMFLFDYAFHMKLCTFSIVTSFSIWLIWCIFTFRKYKHCFWILLFYGSIFAFSPFELFDFPPLFGHFDAHSLWHAANCLIVLSLTPFIIKDANFYLVKSSFQTK
;
A
#
# COMPACT_ATOMS: atom_id res chain seq x y z
N MET A 1 -5.69 -10.89 7.36
CA MET A 1 -4.79 -10.68 6.19
C MET A 1 -5.41 -10.65 4.79
N ASN A 2 -6.53 -11.30 4.49
CA ASN A 2 -7.07 -11.40 3.11
C ASN A 2 -7.22 -10.06 2.35
N SER A 3 -7.52 -8.97 3.05
CA SER A 3 -7.67 -7.64 2.46
C SER A 3 -6.35 -6.94 2.16
N ILE A 4 -5.21 -7.38 2.74
CA ILE A 4 -3.96 -6.61 2.70
C ILE A 4 -3.34 -6.61 1.30
N VAL A 5 -3.29 -7.78 0.66
CA VAL A 5 -2.77 -7.89 -0.71
C VAL A 5 -3.66 -7.08 -1.65
N TRP A 6 -4.98 -7.16 -1.47
CA TRP A 6 -5.94 -6.34 -2.21
C TRP A 6 -5.70 -4.84 -2.02
N ILE A 7 -5.54 -4.36 -0.78
CA ILE A 7 -5.25 -2.96 -0.48
C ILE A 7 -3.96 -2.52 -1.16
N LEU A 8 -2.89 -3.32 -1.07
CA LEU A 8 -1.59 -2.98 -1.67
C LEU A 8 -1.64 -2.96 -3.20
N LEU A 9 -2.30 -3.93 -3.83
CA LEU A 9 -2.45 -4.01 -5.29
C LEU A 9 -3.31 -2.83 -5.81
N PHE A 10 -4.46 -2.59 -5.18
CA PHE A 10 -5.38 -1.54 -5.58
C PHE A 10 -4.78 -0.14 -5.39
N THR A 11 -4.17 0.13 -4.24
CA THR A 11 -3.50 1.42 -3.99
C THR A 11 -2.32 1.62 -4.94
N SER A 12 -1.55 0.57 -5.25
CA SER A 12 -0.43 0.73 -6.20
C SER A 12 -0.92 1.00 -7.63
N SER A 13 -1.92 0.26 -8.12
CA SER A 13 -2.52 0.48 -9.45
C SER A 13 -3.09 1.89 -9.59
N THR A 14 -3.96 2.32 -8.66
CA THR A 14 -4.57 3.66 -8.70
C THR A 14 -3.54 4.79 -8.70
N MET A 15 -2.44 4.64 -7.96
CA MET A 15 -1.39 5.66 -7.91
C MET A 15 -0.52 5.69 -9.16
N PHE A 16 -0.28 4.55 -9.80
CA PHE A 16 0.47 4.50 -11.06
C PHE A 16 -0.35 5.01 -12.23
N HIS A 17 -1.66 4.69 -12.25
CA HIS A 17 -2.61 5.25 -13.21
C HIS A 17 -2.59 6.79 -13.21
N ALA A 18 -2.58 7.41 -12.02
CA ALA A 18 -2.59 8.87 -11.88
C ALA A 18 -1.34 9.59 -12.44
N ARG A 19 -0.23 8.88 -12.70
CA ARG A 19 1.05 9.47 -13.11
C ARG A 19 1.40 9.24 -14.58
N ASP A 20 0.62 8.40 -15.24
CA ASP A 20 0.53 8.14 -16.67
C ASP A 20 1.82 8.41 -17.48
N ASN A 21 2.85 7.61 -17.20
CA ASN A 21 4.05 7.47 -18.03
C ASN A 21 4.26 5.99 -18.34
N VAL A 22 5.07 5.66 -19.35
CA VAL A 22 5.26 4.28 -19.84
C VAL A 22 5.56 3.27 -18.72
N ILE A 23 6.36 3.65 -17.71
CA ILE A 23 6.73 2.75 -16.60
C ILE A 23 5.55 2.58 -15.64
N THR A 24 4.85 3.66 -15.30
CA THR A 24 3.71 3.60 -14.39
C THR A 24 2.51 2.96 -15.04
N GLU A 25 2.27 3.19 -16.33
CA GLU A 25 1.23 2.51 -17.11
C GLU A 25 1.48 1.00 -17.18
N PHE A 26 2.71 0.57 -17.50
CA PHE A 26 3.07 -0.85 -17.42
C PHE A 26 2.82 -1.42 -16.02
N SER A 27 3.25 -0.71 -14.98
CA SER A 27 3.08 -1.13 -13.59
C SER A 27 1.61 -1.23 -13.18
N ASP A 28 0.78 -0.26 -13.60
CA ASP A 28 -0.67 -0.25 -13.36
C ASP A 28 -1.31 -1.56 -13.83
N TYR A 29 -1.08 -1.94 -15.08
CA TYR A 29 -1.61 -3.20 -15.63
C TYR A 29 -1.15 -4.43 -14.85
N HIS A 30 0.09 -4.47 -14.37
CA HIS A 30 0.60 -5.61 -13.59
C HIS A 30 -0.11 -5.74 -12.24
N PHE A 31 -0.27 -4.62 -11.52
CA PHE A 31 -0.94 -4.62 -10.21
C PHE A 31 -2.45 -4.84 -10.35
N ALA A 32 -3.07 -4.28 -11.38
CA ALA A 32 -4.50 -4.49 -11.68
C ALA A 32 -4.77 -5.95 -12.07
N PHE A 33 -3.94 -6.53 -12.95
CA PHE A 33 -4.10 -7.91 -13.41
C PHE A 33 -3.81 -8.91 -12.29
N GLY A 34 -2.85 -8.65 -11.40
CA GLY A 34 -2.54 -9.54 -10.27
C GLY A 34 -3.71 -9.75 -9.29
N SER A 35 -4.63 -8.79 -9.21
CA SER A 35 -5.72 -8.84 -8.23
C SER A 35 -6.76 -9.95 -8.50
N PRO A 36 -7.27 -10.13 -9.73
CA PRO A 36 -8.06 -11.31 -10.10
C PRO A 36 -7.37 -12.65 -9.82
N PHE A 37 -6.07 -12.80 -10.10
CA PHE A 37 -5.36 -14.07 -9.84
C PHE A 37 -5.27 -14.37 -8.36
N TYR A 38 -4.99 -13.34 -7.54
CA TYR A 38 -5.00 -13.49 -6.10
C TYR A 38 -6.38 -13.91 -5.59
N TRP A 39 -7.45 -13.34 -6.15
CA TRP A 39 -8.82 -13.69 -5.76
C TRP A 39 -9.18 -15.13 -6.15
N VAL A 40 -8.82 -15.56 -7.37
CA VAL A 40 -8.99 -16.96 -7.80
C VAL A 40 -8.21 -17.92 -6.88
N TYR A 41 -6.96 -17.57 -6.52
CA TYR A 41 -6.18 -18.32 -5.54
C TYR A 41 -6.91 -18.46 -4.19
N LEU A 42 -7.44 -17.35 -3.65
CA LEU A 42 -8.18 -17.37 -2.38
C LEU A 42 -9.45 -18.24 -2.44
N MET A 43 -10.12 -18.32 -3.59
CA MET A 43 -11.35 -19.10 -3.70
C MET A 43 -11.12 -20.59 -3.88
N PHE A 44 -10.13 -20.98 -4.69
CA PHE A 44 -10.03 -22.34 -5.20
C PHE A 44 -8.78 -23.08 -4.71
N LEU A 45 -7.73 -22.36 -4.30
CA LEU A 45 -6.40 -22.92 -4.04
C LEU A 45 -5.86 -22.49 -2.67
N PHE A 46 -6.72 -22.02 -1.77
CA PHE A 46 -6.31 -21.42 -0.51
C PHE A 46 -5.49 -22.39 0.35
N ASP A 47 -4.28 -21.96 0.68
CA ASP A 47 -3.39 -22.61 1.63
C ASP A 47 -2.92 -21.54 2.60
N TYR A 48 -3.19 -21.72 3.89
CA TYR A 48 -2.91 -20.70 4.88
C TYR A 48 -1.41 -20.35 4.96
N ALA A 49 -0.52 -21.34 4.96
CA ALA A 49 0.91 -21.09 5.07
C ALA A 49 1.46 -20.37 3.84
N PHE A 50 0.99 -20.72 2.64
CA PHE A 50 1.34 -20.01 1.41
C PHE A 50 0.75 -18.59 1.39
N HIS A 51 -0.49 -18.42 1.81
CA HIS A 51 -1.16 -17.12 1.92
C HIS A 51 -0.37 -16.16 2.81
N MET A 52 0.09 -16.62 3.98
CA MET A 52 0.89 -15.81 4.90
C MET A 52 2.22 -15.38 4.28
N LYS A 53 2.90 -16.27 3.54
CA LYS A 53 4.13 -15.95 2.80
C LYS A 53 3.86 -14.91 1.71
N LEU A 54 2.79 -15.07 0.95
CA LEU A 54 2.42 -14.16 -0.12
C LEU A 54 2.10 -12.76 0.42
N CYS A 55 1.32 -12.67 1.50
CA CYS A 55 1.05 -11.38 2.15
C CYS A 55 2.33 -10.71 2.65
N THR A 56 3.20 -11.45 3.34
CA THR A 56 4.49 -10.93 3.82
C THR A 56 5.34 -10.41 2.66
N PHE A 57 5.45 -11.18 1.58
CA PHE A 57 6.17 -10.80 0.38
C PHE A 57 5.61 -9.53 -0.26
N SER A 58 4.27 -9.42 -0.38
CA SER A 58 3.61 -8.23 -0.91
C SER A 58 3.86 -6.98 -0.07
N ILE A 59 3.84 -7.09 1.26
CA ILE A 59 4.09 -5.96 2.17
C ILE A 59 5.53 -5.46 2.01
N VAL A 60 6.52 -6.36 2.07
CA VAL A 60 7.94 -6.04 1.94
C VAL A 60 8.24 -5.42 0.57
N THR A 61 7.71 -6.02 -0.49
CA THR A 61 7.92 -5.54 -1.86
C THR A 61 7.30 -4.17 -2.08
N SER A 62 6.06 -3.97 -1.63
CA SER A 62 5.36 -2.68 -1.75
C SER A 62 6.11 -1.58 -1.01
N PHE A 63 6.47 -1.81 0.26
CA PHE A 63 7.23 -0.85 1.03
C PHE A 63 8.57 -0.48 0.36
N SER A 64 9.30 -1.49 -0.14
CA SER A 64 10.58 -1.27 -0.81
C SER A 64 10.44 -0.42 -2.07
N ILE A 65 9.45 -0.70 -2.92
CA ILE A 65 9.18 0.07 -4.14
C ILE A 65 8.87 1.53 -3.79
N TRP A 66 7.98 1.76 -2.82
CA TRP A 66 7.55 3.11 -2.44
C TRP A 66 8.64 3.90 -1.71
N LEU A 67 9.47 3.23 -0.91
CA LEU A 67 10.65 3.80 -0.28
C LEU A 67 11.66 4.28 -1.34
N ILE A 68 12.02 3.40 -2.28
CA ILE A 68 12.93 3.72 -3.38
C ILE A 68 12.38 4.90 -4.19
N TRP A 69 11.10 4.85 -4.56
CA TRP A 69 10.46 5.92 -5.30
C TRP A 69 10.50 7.26 -4.56
N CYS A 70 10.20 7.28 -3.26
CA CYS A 70 10.26 8.52 -2.47
C CYS A 70 11.70 9.03 -2.35
N ILE A 71 12.71 8.18 -2.16
CA ILE A 71 14.13 8.60 -2.14
C ILE A 71 14.51 9.35 -3.42
N PHE A 72 14.17 8.79 -4.59
CA PHE A 72 14.50 9.42 -5.87
C PHE A 72 13.70 10.69 -6.17
N THR A 73 12.50 10.81 -5.62
CA THR A 73 11.58 11.89 -5.99
C THR A 73 11.33 12.93 -4.89
N PHE A 74 11.88 12.74 -3.69
CA PHE A 74 11.65 13.59 -2.52
C PHE A 74 11.92 15.07 -2.79
N ARG A 75 12.96 15.38 -3.58
CA ARG A 75 13.31 16.75 -3.98
C ARG A 75 12.18 17.46 -4.75
N LYS A 76 11.42 16.71 -5.55
CA LYS A 76 10.37 17.22 -6.43
C LYS A 76 8.97 17.08 -5.83
N TYR A 77 8.70 15.96 -5.17
CA TYR A 77 7.40 15.60 -4.60
C TYR A 77 7.52 15.46 -3.09
N LYS A 78 7.50 16.57 -2.35
CA LYS A 78 7.59 16.55 -0.88
C LYS A 78 6.45 15.78 -0.21
N HIS A 79 5.32 15.65 -0.90
CA HIS A 79 4.19 14.85 -0.43
C HIS A 79 4.44 13.33 -0.51
N CYS A 80 5.54 12.85 -1.11
CA CYS A 80 5.90 11.43 -1.09
C CYS A 80 6.08 10.87 0.33
N PHE A 81 6.32 11.73 1.32
CA PHE A 81 6.34 11.33 2.72
C PHE A 81 5.03 10.66 3.16
N TRP A 82 3.87 11.12 2.69
CA TRP A 82 2.57 10.57 3.12
C TRP A 82 2.34 9.15 2.58
N ILE A 83 2.78 8.86 1.35
CA ILE A 83 2.71 7.49 0.82
C ILE A 83 3.72 6.58 1.51
N LEU A 84 4.90 7.10 1.86
CA LEU A 84 5.87 6.36 2.65
C LEU A 84 5.35 6.07 4.07
N LEU A 85 4.65 7.03 4.69
CA LEU A 85 4.00 6.83 5.97
C LEU A 85 2.92 5.74 5.88
N PHE A 86 2.14 5.72 4.80
CA PHE A 86 1.13 4.68 4.57
C PHE A 86 1.75 3.28 4.47
N TYR A 87 2.62 3.02 3.47
CA TYR A 87 3.24 1.70 3.30
C TYR A 87 4.20 1.33 4.43
N GLY A 88 4.91 2.31 5.00
CA GLY A 88 5.81 2.11 6.14
C GLY A 88 5.06 1.73 7.41
N SER A 89 3.88 2.30 7.65
CA SER A 89 3.05 1.89 8.78
C SER A 89 2.48 0.48 8.58
N ILE A 90 2.03 0.13 7.37
CA ILE A 90 1.62 -1.26 7.06
C ILE A 90 2.75 -2.23 7.36
N PHE A 91 3.96 -1.93 6.88
CA PHE A 91 5.14 -2.74 7.14
C PHE A 91 5.44 -2.83 8.65
N ALA A 92 5.45 -1.71 9.38
CA ALA A 92 5.77 -1.64 10.80
C ALA A 92 4.76 -2.39 11.70
N PHE A 93 3.47 -2.36 11.35
CA PHE A 93 2.40 -2.98 12.15
C PHE A 93 2.08 -4.42 11.73
N SER A 94 2.47 -4.86 10.53
CA SER A 94 2.26 -6.23 10.04
C SER A 94 2.81 -7.36 10.95
N PRO A 95 3.88 -7.16 11.74
CA PRO A 95 4.32 -8.16 12.70
C PRO A 95 3.27 -8.55 13.75
N PHE A 96 2.33 -7.66 14.09
CA PHE A 96 1.27 -7.98 15.05
C PHE A 96 0.38 -9.12 14.53
N GLU A 97 0.06 -9.11 13.25
CA GLU A 97 -0.70 -10.19 12.61
C GLU A 97 0.16 -11.44 12.37
N LEU A 98 1.47 -11.28 12.09
CA LEU A 98 2.36 -12.41 11.79
C LEU A 98 2.73 -13.24 13.03
N PHE A 99 2.98 -12.56 14.16
CA PHE A 99 3.43 -13.23 15.38
C PHE A 99 2.29 -13.69 16.28
N ASP A 100 1.09 -13.14 16.09
CA ASP A 100 -0.16 -13.56 16.76
C ASP A 100 0.03 -13.85 18.27
N PHE A 101 0.55 -12.86 18.99
CA PHE A 101 0.84 -13.01 20.42
C PHE A 101 -0.44 -12.94 21.29
N PRO A 102 -0.45 -13.62 22.45
CA PRO A 102 -1.62 -13.65 23.34
C PRO A 102 -1.96 -12.27 23.94
N PRO A 103 -3.19 -12.06 24.42
CA PRO A 103 -3.67 -10.74 24.89
C PRO A 103 -2.74 -10.05 25.89
N LEU A 104 -2.29 -8.85 25.55
CA LEU A 104 -1.62 -7.94 26.47
C LEU A 104 -2.63 -7.44 27.50
N PHE A 105 -2.26 -7.54 28.78
CA PHE A 105 -3.09 -7.16 29.92
C PHE A 105 -4.47 -7.85 29.95
N GLY A 106 -4.68 -8.94 29.19
CA GLY A 106 -5.96 -9.62 29.08
C GLY A 106 -7.02 -8.90 28.25
N HIS A 107 -6.68 -7.81 27.56
CA HIS A 107 -7.64 -6.95 26.85
C HIS A 107 -7.34 -6.81 25.36
N PHE A 108 -6.05 -6.69 24.97
CA PHE A 108 -5.66 -6.43 23.59
C PHE A 108 -4.75 -7.53 23.05
N ASP A 109 -5.28 -8.38 22.18
CA ASP A 109 -4.46 -9.33 21.42
C ASP A 109 -3.77 -8.66 20.22
N ALA A 110 -2.85 -9.40 19.61
CA ALA A 110 -2.12 -8.90 18.46
C ALA A 110 -3.05 -8.57 17.28
N HIS A 111 -4.12 -9.34 17.12
CA HIS A 111 -5.10 -9.17 16.04
C HIS A 111 -5.94 -7.89 16.18
N SER A 112 -6.41 -7.56 17.38
CA SER A 112 -7.14 -6.31 17.66
C SER A 112 -6.26 -5.08 17.49
N LEU A 113 -4.98 -5.15 17.90
CA LEU A 113 -4.00 -4.10 17.66
C LEU A 113 -3.71 -3.91 16.16
N TRP A 114 -3.64 -5.01 15.41
CA TRP A 114 -3.51 -4.97 13.96
C TRP A 114 -4.71 -4.26 13.30
N HIS A 115 -5.95 -4.58 13.69
CA HIS A 115 -7.14 -3.88 13.17
C HIS A 115 -7.15 -2.40 13.54
N ALA A 116 -6.84 -2.06 14.79
CA ALA A 116 -6.78 -0.67 15.25
C ALA A 116 -5.74 0.15 14.47
N ALA A 117 -4.56 -0.44 14.21
CA ALA A 117 -3.53 0.20 13.40
C ALA A 117 -4.04 0.47 11.97
N ASN A 118 -4.69 -0.50 11.32
CA ASN A 118 -5.21 -0.33 9.95
C ASN A 118 -6.19 0.83 9.82
N CYS A 119 -7.06 1.05 10.80
CA CYS A 119 -7.96 2.21 10.81
C CYS A 119 -7.19 3.54 10.75
N LEU A 120 -6.08 3.66 11.47
CA LEU A 120 -5.25 4.87 11.48
C LEU A 120 -4.40 5.00 10.22
N ILE A 121 -3.87 3.88 9.71
CA ILE A 121 -3.04 3.83 8.51
C ILE A 121 -3.80 4.39 7.31
N VAL A 122 -5.07 4.01 7.11
CA VAL A 122 -5.87 4.48 5.97
C VAL A 122 -6.00 6.01 5.95
N LEU A 123 -6.03 6.66 7.12
CA LEU A 123 -6.12 8.12 7.21
C LEU A 123 -4.90 8.84 6.64
N SER A 124 -3.73 8.20 6.58
CA SER A 124 -2.53 8.82 6.00
C SER A 124 -2.57 8.87 4.47
N LEU A 125 -3.47 8.11 3.82
CA LEU A 125 -3.61 8.10 2.36
C LEU A 125 -4.33 9.35 1.84
N THR A 126 -5.33 9.86 2.57
CA THR A 126 -6.09 11.05 2.19
C THR A 126 -5.22 12.30 1.95
N PRO A 127 -4.32 12.71 2.87
CA PRO A 127 -3.46 13.88 2.64
C PRO A 127 -2.46 13.65 1.48
N PHE A 128 -2.07 12.41 1.19
CA PHE A 128 -1.27 12.09 0.01
C PHE A 128 -2.03 12.42 -1.27
N ILE A 129 -3.23 11.84 -1.43
CA ILE A 129 -4.06 11.99 -2.64
C ILE A 129 -4.35 13.47 -2.92
N ILE A 130 -4.76 14.22 -1.89
CA ILE A 130 -5.09 15.65 -2.04
C ILE A 130 -3.88 16.46 -2.48
N LYS A 131 -2.69 16.21 -1.90
CA LYS A 131 -1.48 16.96 -2.24
C LYS A 131 -0.93 16.58 -3.62
N ASP A 132 -1.01 15.30 -3.98
CA ASP A 132 -0.59 14.81 -5.30
C ASP A 132 -1.48 15.42 -6.39
N ALA A 133 -2.81 15.37 -6.23
CA ALA A 133 -3.75 15.99 -7.17
C ALA A 133 -3.52 17.51 -7.34
N ASN A 134 -3.37 18.24 -6.22
CA ASN A 134 -3.10 19.68 -6.28
C ASN A 134 -1.78 20.01 -6.99
N PHE A 135 -0.74 19.19 -6.78
CA PHE A 135 0.54 19.38 -7.47
C PHE A 135 0.37 19.31 -9.00
N TYR A 136 -0.39 18.34 -9.49
CA TYR A 136 -0.63 18.17 -10.93
C TYR A 136 -1.57 19.25 -11.51
N LEU A 137 -2.59 19.68 -10.77
CA LEU A 137 -3.47 20.80 -11.17
C LEU A 137 -2.69 22.11 -11.33
N VAL A 138 -1.80 22.42 -10.39
CA VAL A 138 -0.96 23.61 -10.49
C VAL A 138 -0.03 23.49 -11.69
N LYS A 139 0.62 22.33 -11.88
CA LYS A 139 1.53 22.09 -13.00
C LYS A 139 0.86 22.25 -14.36
N SER A 140 -0.35 21.74 -14.55
CA SER A 140 -1.07 21.85 -15.84
C SER A 140 -1.45 23.30 -16.16
N SER A 141 -1.82 24.10 -15.16
CA SER A 141 -2.15 25.53 -15.34
C SER A 141 -1.00 26.38 -15.87
N PHE A 142 0.26 25.97 -15.62
CA PHE A 142 1.45 26.64 -16.13
C PHE A 142 1.84 26.20 -17.55
N GLN A 143 1.35 25.04 -18.03
CA GLN A 143 1.63 24.55 -19.38
C GLN A 143 0.67 25.11 -20.44
N THR A 144 -0.48 25.64 -20.02
CA THR A 144 -1.50 26.23 -20.89
C THR A 144 -1.35 27.74 -21.11
N LYS A 145 -0.34 28.37 -20.50
CA LYS A 145 0.01 29.78 -20.70
C LYS A 145 1.30 29.89 -21.50
#